data_AF-A0A9P1CKE1-F1
#
_entry.id   AF-A0A9P1CKE1-F1
#
_cell.length_a   1.000
_cell.length_b   1.000
_cell.length_c   1.000
_cell.angle_alpha   90.00
_cell.angle_beta   90.00
_cell.angle_gamma   90.00
#
_symmetry.space_group_name_H-M   'P 1'
#
loop_
_entity.id
_entity.type
_entity.pdbx_description
1 polymer ?
#
loop_
_entity_poly.entity_id
_entity_poly.type
_entity_poly.pdbx_seq_one_letter_code
_entity_poly.pdbx_strand_id
1 'polypeptide(L)'
;MTFHAKALEKHFMDDFLERKRKAEEELEDEMELRRQKRLRELEEELKEEKLMKEAKLASLECQLQERMQLVSDEQSHLDELRDKAIDMQRRLEVESKKLTAPALDNPPSTPMPGVPCPASVTTAPSASPSDGVAGGAIVPMTDMRFTSSTHPAAWQFLYRLTRKEDQCDKTIYDTWHAGGPKRDNLLRDFVCRCYNPSDDFGKNKAKLQALVTLRNTARSWRRNLQGYSWHTEEEMKGLGWAETKIEGAVKYCTKRKMTKKCIYDDKAIKYLVQVRDDVEAGDEKMKLLEQEMKDWGIYDTDFSLGDVLEDEDSDTSTPHGDQKGPKKKICEFPIVEGDESITEYIGQYKKSCLSKKALLKSTRERLERDNSKGHEILCLA
;
A
#
# COMPACT_ATOMS: atom_id res chain seq x y z
N MET A 1 61.28 40.91 -46.56
CA MET A 1 59.80 40.87 -46.51
C MET A 1 59.25 39.63 -45.79
N THR A 2 59.88 38.45 -45.87
CA THR A 2 59.41 37.21 -45.20
C THR A 2 59.40 37.25 -43.67
N PHE A 3 60.32 37.99 -43.04
CA PHE A 3 60.37 38.13 -41.58
C PHE A 3 59.15 38.87 -40.98
N HIS A 4 58.63 39.88 -41.68
CA HIS A 4 57.50 40.67 -41.19
C HIS A 4 56.19 39.88 -41.22
N ALA A 5 55.98 39.08 -42.27
CA ALA A 5 54.83 38.18 -42.37
C ALA A 5 54.79 37.14 -41.24
N LYS A 6 55.94 36.52 -40.93
CA LYS A 6 56.04 35.57 -39.82
C LYS A 6 55.81 36.21 -38.45
N ALA A 7 56.24 37.45 -38.26
CA ALA A 7 55.99 38.19 -37.02
C ALA A 7 54.50 38.51 -36.82
N LEU A 8 53.81 38.91 -37.90
CA LEU A 8 52.35 39.14 -37.87
C LEU A 8 51.58 37.85 -37.61
N GLU A 9 51.93 36.75 -38.29
CA GLU A 9 51.29 35.44 -38.08
C GLU A 9 51.43 34.96 -36.64
N LYS A 10 52.64 35.09 -36.06
CA LYS A 10 52.87 34.78 -34.65
C LYS A 10 51.99 35.64 -33.73
N HIS A 11 51.92 36.94 -33.97
CA HIS A 11 51.10 37.84 -33.16
C HIS A 11 49.61 37.47 -33.20
N PHE A 12 49.07 37.13 -34.37
CA PHE A 12 47.67 36.68 -34.47
C PHE A 12 47.43 35.35 -33.76
N MET A 13 48.38 34.42 -33.83
CA MET A 13 48.28 33.15 -33.10
C MET A 13 48.33 33.35 -31.59
N ASP A 14 49.21 34.23 -31.11
CA ASP A 14 49.32 34.56 -29.69
C ASP A 14 48.01 35.21 -29.17
N ASP A 15 47.45 36.19 -29.89
CA ASP A 15 46.15 36.84 -29.56
C ASP A 15 44.98 35.83 -29.60
N PHE A 16 44.95 34.92 -30.58
CA PHE A 16 43.93 33.87 -30.65
C PHE A 16 44.02 32.91 -29.45
N LEU A 17 45.22 32.47 -29.08
CA LEU A 17 45.43 31.58 -27.93
C LEU A 17 45.11 32.27 -26.61
N GLU A 18 45.39 33.56 -26.48
CA GLU A 18 45.05 34.35 -25.30
C GLU A 18 43.53 34.49 -25.15
N ARG A 19 42.81 34.81 -26.23
CA ARG A 19 41.34 34.84 -26.22
C ARG A 19 40.73 33.47 -25.92
N LYS A 20 41.31 32.39 -26.46
CA LYS A 20 40.87 31.03 -26.16
C LYS A 20 41.03 30.71 -24.68
N ARG A 21 42.20 31.00 -24.09
CA ARG A 21 42.45 30.76 -22.66
C ARG A 21 41.48 31.54 -21.78
N LYS A 22 41.22 32.81 -22.14
CA LYS A 22 40.26 33.64 -21.43
C LYS A 22 38.83 33.09 -21.51
N ALA A 23 38.41 32.62 -22.68
CA ALA A 23 37.08 32.00 -22.84
C ALA A 23 36.96 30.67 -22.08
N GLU A 24 38.04 29.89 -21.99
CA GLU A 24 38.09 28.67 -21.17
C GLU A 24 38.00 28.99 -19.67
N GLU A 25 38.70 30.01 -19.20
CA GLU A 25 38.64 30.51 -17.82
C GLU A 25 37.24 31.04 -17.46
N GLU A 26 36.63 31.86 -18.33
CA GLU A 26 35.26 32.38 -18.13
C GLU A 26 34.23 31.24 -18.06
N LEU A 27 34.40 30.18 -18.87
CA LEU A 27 33.54 29.00 -18.83
C LEU A 27 33.72 28.18 -17.54
N GLU A 28 34.96 28.04 -17.05
CA GLU A 28 35.26 27.36 -15.79
C GLU A 28 34.63 28.10 -14.60
N ASP A 29 34.76 29.43 -14.56
CA ASP A 29 34.12 30.29 -13.56
C ASP A 29 32.59 30.19 -13.59
N GLU A 30 31.97 30.17 -14.78
CA GLU A 30 30.53 30.00 -14.92
C GLU A 30 30.07 28.62 -14.39
N MET A 31 30.82 27.56 -14.69
CA MET A 31 30.50 26.21 -14.23
C MET A 31 30.67 26.09 -12.71
N GLU A 32 31.69 26.71 -12.13
CA GLU A 32 31.90 26.73 -10.69
C GLU A 32 30.81 27.54 -9.97
N LEU A 33 30.41 28.68 -10.52
CA LEU A 33 29.29 29.47 -10.00
C LEU A 33 27.97 28.67 -10.03
N ARG A 34 27.73 27.89 -11.10
CA ARG A 34 26.56 26.99 -11.19
C ARG A 34 26.61 25.88 -10.14
N ARG A 35 27.79 25.29 -9.87
CA ARG A 35 27.96 24.29 -8.80
C ARG A 35 27.68 24.89 -7.43
N GLN A 36 28.24 26.06 -7.13
CA GLN A 36 28.01 26.78 -5.87
C GLN A 36 26.55 27.18 -5.70
N LYS A 37 25.86 27.55 -6.78
CA LYS A 37 24.42 27.85 -6.74
C LYS A 37 23.61 26.59 -6.36
N ARG A 38 23.87 25.45 -7.00
CA ARG A 38 23.18 24.19 -6.67
C ARG A 38 23.46 23.73 -5.23
N LEU A 39 24.68 23.91 -4.75
CA LEU A 39 25.01 23.58 -3.35
C LEU A 39 24.21 24.44 -2.37
N ARG A 40 24.06 25.73 -2.63
CA ARG A 40 23.21 26.62 -1.82
C ARG A 40 21.74 26.23 -1.86
N GLU A 41 21.21 25.91 -3.04
CA GLU A 41 19.82 25.43 -3.20
C GLU A 41 19.59 24.15 -2.37
N LEU A 42 20.51 23.18 -2.43
CA LEU A 42 20.43 21.96 -1.61
C LEU A 42 20.56 22.22 -0.10
N GLU A 43 21.39 23.17 0.32
CA GLU A 43 21.50 23.57 1.73
C GLU A 43 20.21 24.22 2.23
N GLU A 44 19.54 25.03 1.39
CA GLU A 44 18.24 25.63 1.70
C GLU A 44 17.14 24.57 1.81
N GLU A 45 17.05 23.64 0.85
CA GLU A 45 16.11 22.51 0.88
C GLU A 45 16.29 21.65 2.14
N LEU A 46 17.53 21.30 2.50
CA LEU A 46 17.82 20.52 3.70
C LEU A 46 17.41 21.26 4.98
N LYS A 47 17.56 22.59 5.00
CA LYS A 47 17.16 23.44 6.13
C LYS A 47 15.64 23.51 6.26
N GLU A 48 14.92 23.64 5.16
CA GLU A 48 13.45 23.61 5.15
C GLU A 48 12.91 22.25 5.59
N GLU A 49 13.49 21.15 5.09
CA GLU A 49 13.12 19.80 5.50
C GLU A 49 13.33 19.59 7.01
N LYS A 50 14.45 20.09 7.54
CA LYS A 50 14.75 20.05 8.98
C LYS A 50 13.71 20.81 9.79
N LEU A 51 13.34 22.04 9.37
CA LEU A 51 12.32 22.84 10.03
C LEU A 51 10.94 22.16 10.01
N MET A 52 10.57 21.53 8.89
CA MET A 52 9.31 20.80 8.78
C MET A 52 9.27 19.58 9.73
N LYS A 53 10.38 18.84 9.84
CA LYS A 53 10.52 17.72 10.79
C LYS A 53 10.45 18.19 12.23
N GLU A 54 11.11 19.30 12.58
CA GLU A 54 11.04 19.90 13.91
C GLU A 54 9.61 20.36 14.25
N ALA A 55 8.91 21.01 13.32
CA ALA A 55 7.51 21.42 13.52
C ALA A 55 6.58 20.21 13.71
N LYS A 56 6.80 19.12 12.97
CA LYS A 56 6.03 17.88 13.11
C LYS A 56 6.27 17.21 14.47
N LEU A 57 7.52 17.19 14.94
CA LEU A 57 7.86 16.68 16.28
C LEU A 57 7.20 17.53 17.37
N ALA A 58 7.27 18.86 17.27
CA ALA A 58 6.61 19.75 18.22
C ALA A 58 5.08 19.53 18.26
N SER A 59 4.45 19.33 17.09
CA SER A 59 3.01 19.03 17.01
C SER A 59 2.66 17.69 17.70
N LEU A 60 3.48 16.65 17.51
CA LEU A 60 3.29 15.35 18.16
C LEU A 60 3.50 15.44 19.68
N GLU A 61 4.46 16.26 20.13
CA GLU A 61 4.70 16.52 21.55
C GLU A 61 3.48 17.19 22.20
N CYS A 62 2.89 18.20 21.55
CA CYS A 62 1.64 18.81 22.02
C CYS A 62 0.49 17.78 22.12
N GLN A 63 0.30 16.93 21.11
CA GLN A 63 -0.74 15.90 21.13
C GLN A 63 -0.53 14.87 22.26
N LEU A 64 0.73 14.51 22.53
CA LEU A 64 1.07 13.61 23.63
C LEU A 64 0.75 14.25 24.98
N GLN A 65 1.09 15.53 25.15
CA GLN A 65 0.79 16.29 26.37
C GLN A 65 -0.72 16.41 26.60
N GLU A 66 -1.51 16.69 25.56
CA GLU A 66 -2.97 16.72 25.64
C GLU A 66 -3.56 15.36 26.09
N ARG A 67 -3.05 14.25 25.53
CA ARG A 67 -3.48 12.91 25.94
C ARG A 67 -3.11 12.60 27.38
N MET A 68 -1.92 12.99 27.82
CA MET A 68 -1.51 12.82 29.22
C MET A 68 -2.42 13.61 30.16
N GLN A 69 -2.81 14.84 29.78
CA GLN A 69 -3.74 15.64 30.56
C GLN A 69 -5.10 14.96 30.67
N LEU A 70 -5.65 14.45 29.55
CA LEU A 70 -6.93 13.72 29.56
C LEU A 70 -6.89 12.49 30.48
N VAL A 71 -5.81 11.71 30.43
CA VAL A 71 -5.63 10.55 31.33
C VAL A 71 -5.56 10.99 32.80
N SER A 72 -4.90 12.11 33.09
CA SER A 72 -4.85 12.68 34.43
C SER A 72 -6.24 13.11 34.93
N ASP A 73 -7.02 13.76 34.06
CA ASP A 73 -8.38 14.22 34.39
C ASP A 73 -9.33 13.03 34.63
N GLU A 74 -9.24 11.98 33.79
CA GLU A 74 -9.97 10.73 33.98
C GLU A 74 -9.62 10.05 35.30
N GLN A 75 -8.33 9.99 35.65
CA GLN A 75 -7.86 9.42 36.91
C GLN A 75 -8.40 10.21 38.12
N SER A 76 -8.37 11.55 38.05
CA SER A 76 -8.97 12.41 39.08
C SER A 76 -10.46 12.12 39.25
N HIS A 77 -11.20 11.95 38.14
CA HIS A 77 -12.63 11.65 38.20
C HIS A 77 -12.92 10.27 38.84
N LEU A 78 -12.10 9.26 38.53
CA LEU A 78 -12.21 7.94 39.14
C LEU A 78 -11.96 7.98 40.65
N ASP A 79 -11.00 8.79 41.10
CA ASP A 79 -10.72 8.95 42.53
C ASP A 79 -11.87 9.67 43.27
N GLU A 80 -12.49 10.69 42.66
CA GLU A 80 -13.71 11.31 43.21
C GLU A 80 -14.87 10.30 43.34
N LEU A 81 -15.03 9.40 42.36
CA LEU A 81 -16.06 8.36 42.41
C LEU A 81 -15.79 7.34 43.52
N ARG A 82 -14.52 6.97 43.74
CA ARG A 82 -14.11 6.10 44.85
C ARG A 82 -14.42 6.75 46.19
N ASP A 83 -14.10 8.02 46.36
CA ASP A 83 -14.38 8.75 47.60
C ASP A 83 -15.90 8.83 47.86
N LYS A 84 -16.70 9.13 46.84
CA LYS A 84 -18.18 9.11 46.93
C LYS A 84 -18.72 7.74 47.31
N ALA A 85 -18.15 6.66 46.75
CA ALA A 85 -18.56 5.29 47.08
C ALA A 85 -18.23 4.93 48.54
N ILE A 86 -17.04 5.30 49.03
CA ILE A 86 -16.64 5.11 50.42
C ILE A 86 -17.58 5.88 51.37
N ASP A 87 -17.91 7.13 51.04
CA ASP A 87 -18.81 7.93 51.86
C ASP A 87 -20.24 7.36 51.88
N MET A 88 -20.74 6.88 50.75
CA MET A 88 -22.03 6.20 50.68
C MET A 88 -22.04 4.93 51.53
N GLN A 89 -20.99 4.12 51.47
CA GLN A 89 -20.86 2.91 52.29
C GLN A 89 -20.83 3.24 53.80
N ARG A 90 -20.08 4.27 54.21
CA ARG A 90 -20.09 4.75 55.60
C ARG A 90 -21.48 5.18 56.07
N ARG A 91 -22.25 5.86 55.20
CA ARG A 91 -23.64 6.26 55.54
C ARG A 91 -24.54 5.05 55.77
N LEU A 92 -24.46 4.04 54.90
CA LEU A 92 -25.23 2.79 55.05
C LEU A 92 -24.86 2.04 56.34
N GLU A 93 -23.57 2.00 56.71
CA GLU A 93 -23.14 1.38 57.98
C GLU A 93 -23.69 2.11 59.20
N VAL A 94 -23.75 3.45 59.17
CA VAL A 94 -24.34 4.26 60.24
C VAL A 94 -25.85 4.02 60.36
N GLU A 95 -26.57 3.96 59.23
CA GLU A 95 -28.00 3.65 59.21
C GLU A 95 -28.31 2.23 59.68
N SER A 96 -27.52 1.24 59.24
CA SER A 96 -27.66 -0.15 59.68
C SER A 96 -27.47 -0.29 61.20
N LYS A 97 -26.47 0.40 61.78
CA LYS A 97 -26.25 0.40 63.23
C LYS A 97 -27.42 1.04 63.99
N LYS A 98 -28.07 2.06 63.42
CA LYS A 98 -29.25 2.71 64.01
C LYS A 98 -30.47 1.78 64.04
N LEU A 99 -30.65 0.95 63.01
CA LEU A 99 -31.73 -0.03 62.92
C LEU A 99 -31.52 -1.27 63.80
N THR A 100 -30.26 -1.61 64.12
CA THR A 100 -29.91 -2.79 64.93
C THR A 100 -29.83 -2.48 66.43
N ALA A 101 -30.42 -1.37 66.89
CA ALA A 101 -30.59 -1.12 68.32
C ALA A 101 -31.57 -2.15 68.92
N PRO A 102 -31.31 -2.65 70.15
CA PRO A 102 -31.86 -3.92 70.61
C PRO A 102 -33.35 -3.83 70.90
N ALA A 103 -34.16 -4.46 70.05
CA ALA A 103 -35.48 -4.95 70.45
C ALA A 103 -35.26 -6.26 71.22
N LEU A 104 -35.50 -6.19 72.53
CA LEU A 104 -35.54 -7.31 73.46
C LEU A 104 -36.53 -8.40 73.02
N ASP A 105 -36.14 -9.64 73.34
CA ASP A 105 -36.94 -10.86 73.52
C ASP A 105 -37.73 -11.41 72.31
N ASN A 106 -37.17 -12.44 71.67
CA ASN A 106 -37.96 -13.60 71.25
C ASN A 106 -37.13 -14.91 71.12
N PRO A 107 -37.72 -16.08 71.47
CA PRO A 107 -37.02 -17.34 71.72
C PRO A 107 -36.76 -18.22 70.46
N PRO A 108 -35.95 -19.30 70.58
CA PRO A 108 -35.27 -19.92 69.45
C PRO A 108 -36.13 -20.97 68.74
N SER A 109 -36.21 -20.88 67.40
CA SER A 109 -36.82 -21.91 66.54
C SER A 109 -35.74 -22.64 65.74
N THR A 110 -35.50 -23.87 66.20
CA THR A 110 -35.19 -25.14 65.52
C THR A 110 -34.52 -25.16 64.12
N PRO A 111 -33.43 -25.94 63.94
CA PRO A 111 -32.76 -26.12 62.66
C PRO A 111 -33.39 -27.22 61.80
N MET A 112 -33.56 -26.98 60.49
CA MET A 112 -33.86 -28.02 59.49
C MET A 112 -32.61 -28.42 58.70
N PRO A 113 -32.45 -29.72 58.37
CA PRO A 113 -31.29 -30.25 57.67
C PRO A 113 -31.44 -30.25 56.13
N GLY A 114 -30.30 -30.02 55.46
CA GLY A 114 -29.86 -30.77 54.28
C GLY A 114 -30.60 -30.57 52.96
N VAL A 115 -30.02 -29.78 52.06
CA VAL A 115 -30.26 -29.89 50.61
C VAL A 115 -28.93 -30.20 49.91
N PRO A 116 -28.82 -31.30 49.15
CA PRO A 116 -27.59 -31.71 48.49
C PRO A 116 -27.35 -30.97 47.18
N CYS A 117 -26.06 -30.74 46.93
CA CYS A 117 -25.46 -30.13 45.74
C CYS A 117 -25.53 -31.11 44.54
N PRO A 118 -26.04 -30.73 43.36
CA PRO A 118 -25.91 -31.57 42.17
C PRO A 118 -24.55 -31.35 41.48
N ALA A 119 -24.01 -32.48 41.04
CA ALA A 119 -22.65 -32.70 40.60
C ALA A 119 -22.27 -32.02 39.27
N SER A 120 -20.97 -31.75 39.18
CA SER A 120 -20.20 -31.47 37.98
C SER A 120 -20.53 -32.41 36.83
N VAL A 121 -20.86 -31.86 35.66
CA VAL A 121 -20.87 -32.59 34.39
C VAL A 121 -19.64 -32.17 33.59
N THR A 122 -18.67 -33.07 33.59
CA THR A 122 -17.57 -33.17 32.64
C THR A 122 -18.09 -33.81 31.36
N THR A 123 -17.90 -33.18 30.21
CA THR A 123 -17.89 -33.86 28.90
C THR A 123 -17.14 -33.01 27.89
N ALA A 124 -15.87 -33.39 27.67
CA ALA A 124 -15.08 -32.94 26.54
C ALA A 124 -15.14 -34.04 25.46
N PRO A 125 -15.52 -33.74 24.21
CA PRO A 125 -15.33 -34.67 23.11
C PRO A 125 -13.87 -34.58 22.62
N SER A 126 -13.13 -35.65 22.85
CA SER A 126 -11.83 -35.91 22.22
C SER A 126 -12.10 -36.40 20.79
N ALA A 127 -11.76 -35.59 19.79
CA ALA A 127 -11.77 -36.00 18.39
C ALA A 127 -10.38 -36.52 18.00
N SER A 128 -10.34 -37.76 17.54
CA SER A 128 -9.16 -38.45 17.01
C SER A 128 -8.73 -37.87 15.66
N PRO A 129 -7.42 -37.84 15.34
CA PRO A 129 -6.94 -37.50 14.01
C PRO A 129 -7.07 -38.71 13.08
N SER A 130 -7.80 -38.54 11.98
CA SER A 130 -7.83 -39.49 10.87
C SER A 130 -6.67 -39.19 9.91
N ASP A 131 -5.64 -40.04 9.97
CA ASP A 131 -4.58 -40.10 8.98
C ASP A 131 -5.09 -40.67 7.64
N GLY A 132 -4.74 -39.98 6.55
CA GLY A 132 -4.43 -40.59 5.25
C GLY A 132 -5.58 -40.81 4.26
N VAL A 133 -5.73 -39.89 3.29
CA VAL A 133 -5.89 -40.25 1.87
C VAL A 133 -5.19 -39.19 1.01
N ALA A 134 -4.05 -39.57 0.44
CA ALA A 134 -3.37 -38.82 -0.61
C ALA A 134 -4.06 -39.10 -1.96
N GLY A 135 -4.44 -38.03 -2.68
CA GLY A 135 -4.98 -38.15 -4.05
C GLY A 135 -6.09 -37.17 -4.40
N GLY A 136 -6.06 -35.93 -3.90
CA GLY A 136 -7.04 -34.91 -4.27
C GLY A 136 -6.74 -34.31 -5.65
N ALA A 137 -7.67 -34.49 -6.59
CA ALA A 137 -7.70 -33.73 -7.83
C ALA A 137 -7.64 -32.23 -7.51
N ILE A 138 -6.74 -31.49 -8.16
CA ILE A 138 -6.61 -30.05 -8.01
C ILE A 138 -7.86 -29.41 -8.61
N VAL A 139 -8.86 -29.16 -7.76
CA VAL A 139 -10.04 -28.37 -8.14
C VAL A 139 -9.56 -26.92 -8.27
N PRO A 140 -9.77 -26.25 -9.42
CA PRO A 140 -9.43 -24.84 -9.55
C PRO A 140 -10.15 -24.03 -8.46
N MET A 141 -9.39 -23.24 -7.69
CA MET A 141 -9.88 -22.48 -6.53
C MET A 141 -10.98 -21.45 -6.85
N THR A 142 -11.30 -21.24 -8.13
CA THR A 142 -12.29 -20.26 -8.59
C THR A 142 -13.72 -20.57 -8.19
N ASP A 143 -14.05 -21.81 -7.79
CA ASP A 143 -15.43 -22.20 -7.43
C ASP A 143 -15.66 -22.45 -5.92
N MET A 144 -14.66 -22.16 -5.07
CA MET A 144 -14.86 -22.23 -3.62
C MET A 144 -15.67 -21.04 -3.12
N ARG A 145 -16.90 -21.28 -2.67
CA ARG A 145 -17.72 -20.27 -2.00
C ARG A 145 -17.18 -19.97 -0.61
N PHE A 146 -16.66 -18.75 -0.41
CA PHE A 146 -16.24 -18.26 0.90
C PHE A 146 -17.45 -17.80 1.71
N THR A 147 -17.92 -18.65 2.60
CA THR A 147 -19.09 -18.41 3.47
C THR A 147 -18.78 -18.75 4.93
N SER A 148 -19.67 -18.36 5.85
CA SER A 148 -19.56 -18.67 7.28
C SER A 148 -19.48 -20.16 7.60
N SER A 149 -20.05 -21.03 6.75
CA SER A 149 -19.99 -22.48 6.92
C SER A 149 -18.64 -23.07 6.49
N THR A 150 -18.03 -22.52 5.44
CA THR A 150 -16.75 -23.01 4.91
C THR A 150 -15.54 -22.55 5.72
N HIS A 151 -15.59 -21.35 6.29
CA HIS A 151 -14.47 -20.73 7.01
C HIS A 151 -14.94 -20.09 8.33
N PRO A 152 -15.49 -20.89 9.28
CA PRO A 152 -16.17 -20.36 10.46
C PRO A 152 -15.23 -19.54 11.36
N ALA A 153 -13.96 -19.94 11.50
CA ALA A 153 -13.00 -19.25 12.36
C ALA A 153 -12.65 -17.85 11.81
N ALA A 154 -12.34 -17.74 10.52
CA ALA A 154 -12.08 -16.47 9.85
C ALA A 154 -13.33 -15.56 9.81
N TRP A 155 -14.51 -16.15 9.59
CA TRP A 155 -15.78 -15.42 9.63
C TRP A 155 -16.05 -14.83 11.02
N GLN A 156 -15.88 -15.63 12.09
CA GLN A 156 -16.05 -15.18 13.47
C GLN A 156 -15.02 -14.10 13.85
N PHE A 157 -13.79 -14.19 13.33
CA PHE A 157 -12.79 -13.15 13.49
C PHE A 157 -13.27 -11.82 12.91
N LEU A 158 -13.70 -11.82 11.64
CA LEU A 158 -14.19 -10.61 10.96
C LEU A 158 -15.41 -10.05 11.67
N TYR A 159 -16.36 -10.91 12.07
CA TYR A 159 -17.55 -10.49 12.83
C TYR A 159 -17.19 -9.81 14.15
N ARG A 160 -16.18 -10.30 14.89
CA ARG A 160 -15.71 -9.66 16.12
C ARG A 160 -15.04 -8.32 15.84
N LEU A 161 -14.19 -8.28 14.81
CA LEU A 161 -13.47 -7.08 14.40
C LEU A 161 -14.41 -5.95 13.95
N THR A 162 -15.47 -6.28 13.22
CA THR A 162 -16.44 -5.31 12.66
C THR A 162 -17.68 -5.11 13.52
N ARG A 163 -17.66 -5.59 14.77
CA ARG A 163 -18.76 -5.42 15.72
C ARG A 163 -18.98 -3.96 16.11
N LYS A 164 -17.90 -3.17 16.13
CA LYS A 164 -17.94 -1.73 16.39
C LYS A 164 -17.12 -0.99 15.33
N GLU A 165 -17.60 0.16 14.90
CA GLU A 165 -16.97 0.98 13.86
C GLU A 165 -15.61 1.53 14.29
N ASP A 166 -15.41 1.81 15.59
CA ASP A 166 -14.18 2.35 16.18
C ASP A 166 -13.02 1.33 16.25
N GLN A 167 -13.28 0.04 16.06
CA GLN A 167 -12.29 -1.02 16.24
C GLN A 167 -11.51 -1.40 14.98
N CYS A 168 -11.94 -0.94 13.80
CA CYS A 168 -11.33 -1.33 12.53
C CYS A 168 -11.32 -0.17 11.52
N ASP A 169 -10.66 -0.38 10.37
CA ASP A 169 -10.70 0.61 9.29
C ASP A 169 -12.13 0.74 8.76
N LYS A 170 -12.56 1.97 8.48
CA LYS A 170 -13.90 2.27 7.99
C LYS A 170 -14.24 1.48 6.72
N THR A 171 -13.28 1.29 5.82
CA THR A 171 -13.48 0.53 4.57
C THR A 171 -13.79 -0.94 4.87
N ILE A 172 -13.14 -1.53 5.88
CA ILE A 172 -13.41 -2.92 6.31
C ILE A 172 -14.82 -3.02 6.88
N TYR A 173 -15.17 -2.09 7.78
CA TYR A 173 -16.50 -2.02 8.40
C TYR A 173 -17.61 -1.90 7.35
N ASP A 174 -17.49 -0.92 6.45
CA ASP A 174 -18.47 -0.66 5.40
C ASP A 174 -18.60 -1.85 4.44
N THR A 175 -17.48 -2.46 4.03
CA THR A 175 -17.48 -3.62 3.11
C THR A 175 -18.14 -4.84 3.74
N TRP A 176 -17.90 -5.08 5.04
CA TRP A 176 -18.52 -6.18 5.77
C TRP A 176 -20.04 -6.00 5.91
N HIS A 177 -20.48 -4.81 6.31
CA HIS A 177 -21.90 -4.50 6.55
C HIS A 177 -22.71 -4.26 5.27
N ALA A 178 -22.06 -3.98 4.14
CA ALA A 178 -22.71 -3.99 2.83
C ALA A 178 -23.32 -5.36 2.49
N GLY A 179 -22.79 -6.45 3.09
CA GLY A 179 -23.28 -7.80 2.89
C GLY A 179 -23.06 -8.34 1.47
N GLY A 180 -23.70 -9.46 1.16
CA GLY A 180 -23.68 -10.07 -0.17
C GLY A 180 -22.27 -10.32 -0.73
N PRO A 181 -22.05 -10.10 -2.05
CA PRO A 181 -20.77 -10.36 -2.70
C PRO A 181 -19.59 -9.59 -2.10
N LYS A 182 -19.81 -8.36 -1.60
CA LYS A 182 -18.74 -7.54 -1.02
C LYS A 182 -18.18 -8.15 0.26
N ARG A 183 -19.06 -8.64 1.13
CA ARG A 183 -18.66 -9.35 2.35
C ARG A 183 -17.95 -10.65 2.03
N ASP A 184 -18.46 -11.40 1.05
CA ASP A 184 -17.90 -12.69 0.66
C ASP A 184 -16.51 -12.51 0.02
N ASN A 185 -16.30 -11.45 -0.78
CA ASN A 185 -14.99 -11.07 -1.31
C ASN A 185 -14.01 -10.64 -0.20
N LEU A 186 -14.46 -9.83 0.77
CA LEU A 186 -13.63 -9.48 1.92
C LEU A 186 -13.22 -10.72 2.73
N LEU A 187 -14.14 -11.69 2.91
CA LEU A 187 -13.82 -12.96 3.57
C LEU A 187 -12.84 -13.79 2.76
N ARG A 188 -13.03 -13.91 1.44
CA ARG A 188 -12.10 -14.58 0.53
C ARG A 188 -10.70 -14.00 0.65
N ASP A 189 -10.59 -12.68 0.57
CA ASP A 189 -9.31 -11.98 0.67
C ASP A 189 -8.66 -12.20 2.02
N PHE A 190 -9.43 -12.09 3.10
CA PHE A 190 -8.93 -12.32 4.44
C PHE A 190 -8.41 -13.75 4.59
N VAL A 191 -9.18 -14.76 4.17
CA VAL A 191 -8.79 -16.18 4.26
C VAL A 191 -7.57 -16.49 3.42
N CYS A 192 -7.54 -16.03 2.17
CA CYS A 192 -6.49 -16.42 1.23
C CYS A 192 -5.18 -15.65 1.46
N ARG A 193 -5.24 -14.44 2.03
CA ARG A 193 -4.10 -13.52 2.03
C ARG A 193 -3.64 -13.07 3.41
N CYS A 194 -4.50 -13.10 4.43
CA CYS A 194 -4.19 -12.49 5.72
C CYS A 194 -4.29 -13.46 6.90
N TYR A 195 -5.26 -14.38 6.86
CA TYR A 195 -5.64 -15.18 8.01
C TYR A 195 -4.71 -16.36 8.21
N ASN A 196 -4.00 -16.37 9.34
CA ASN A 196 -3.27 -17.53 9.82
C ASN A 196 -3.87 -17.93 11.18
N PRO A 197 -4.41 -19.16 11.33
CA PRO A 197 -4.95 -19.64 12.60
C PRO A 197 -3.95 -19.64 13.75
N SER A 198 -2.65 -19.73 13.44
CA SER A 198 -1.56 -19.72 14.42
C SER A 198 -1.21 -18.31 14.92
N ASP A 199 -1.64 -17.28 14.19
CA ASP A 199 -1.41 -15.89 14.57
C ASP A 199 -2.46 -15.41 15.58
N ASP A 200 -2.04 -14.52 16.48
CA ASP A 200 -2.93 -13.87 17.42
C ASP A 200 -3.93 -12.93 16.70
N PHE A 201 -4.91 -12.43 17.47
CA PHE A 201 -5.94 -11.55 16.93
C PHE A 201 -5.36 -10.25 16.36
N GLY A 202 -4.34 -9.69 17.03
CA GLY A 202 -3.71 -8.43 16.65
C GLY A 202 -2.96 -8.52 15.32
N LYS A 203 -2.20 -9.59 15.12
CA LYS A 203 -1.45 -9.88 13.88
C LYS A 203 -2.37 -10.06 12.69
N ASN A 204 -3.40 -10.89 12.82
CA ASN A 204 -4.40 -11.09 11.75
C ASN A 204 -5.14 -9.77 11.43
N LYS A 205 -5.44 -8.96 12.45
CA LYS A 205 -6.04 -7.62 12.26
C LYS A 205 -5.09 -6.69 11.49
N ALA A 206 -3.82 -6.62 11.89
CA ALA A 206 -2.82 -5.79 11.24
C ALA A 206 -2.62 -6.18 9.77
N LYS A 207 -2.55 -7.49 9.48
CA LYS A 207 -2.47 -8.02 8.11
C LYS A 207 -3.64 -7.57 7.23
N LEU A 208 -4.86 -7.68 7.74
CA LEU A 208 -6.06 -7.24 7.02
C LEU A 208 -6.08 -5.72 6.81
N GLN A 209 -5.75 -4.93 7.85
CA GLN A 209 -5.70 -3.47 7.74
C GLN A 209 -4.68 -3.03 6.70
N ALA A 210 -3.49 -3.64 6.69
CA ALA A 210 -2.47 -3.37 5.70
C ALA A 210 -2.91 -3.72 4.28
N LEU A 211 -3.58 -4.86 4.08
CA LEU A 211 -4.11 -5.24 2.76
C LEU A 211 -5.11 -4.20 2.24
N VAL A 212 -6.00 -3.71 3.10
CA VAL A 212 -7.00 -2.70 2.73
C VAL A 212 -6.35 -1.34 2.49
N THR A 213 -5.40 -0.93 3.33
CA THR A 213 -4.60 0.28 3.12
C THR A 213 -3.85 0.21 1.79
N LEU A 214 -3.21 -0.92 1.48
CA LEU A 214 -2.53 -1.14 0.20
C LEU A 214 -3.49 -0.94 -0.97
N ARG A 215 -4.67 -1.56 -0.93
CA ARG A 215 -5.67 -1.41 -2.00
C ARG A 215 -6.12 0.03 -2.16
N ASN A 216 -6.41 0.70 -1.05
CA ASN A 216 -6.83 2.10 -1.07
C ASN A 216 -5.73 3.01 -1.62
N THR A 217 -4.48 2.81 -1.21
CA THR A 217 -3.32 3.54 -1.73
C THR A 217 -3.11 3.23 -3.21
N ALA A 218 -3.22 1.98 -3.64
CA ALA A 218 -3.10 1.59 -5.05
C ALA A 218 -4.23 2.14 -5.91
N ARG A 219 -5.47 2.22 -5.39
CA ARG A 219 -6.60 2.88 -6.08
C ARG A 219 -6.38 4.39 -6.14
N SER A 220 -5.95 5.02 -5.04
CA SER A 220 -5.59 6.43 -5.03
C SER A 220 -4.45 6.70 -6.00
N TRP A 221 -3.47 5.81 -6.08
CA TRP A 221 -2.35 5.90 -7.00
C TRP A 221 -2.81 5.73 -8.45
N ARG A 222 -3.69 4.76 -8.75
CA ARG A 222 -4.33 4.64 -10.09
C ARG A 222 -5.11 5.91 -10.45
N ARG A 223 -5.77 6.55 -9.48
CA ARG A 223 -6.41 7.86 -9.68
C ARG A 223 -5.39 8.99 -9.83
N ASN A 224 -4.27 8.93 -9.11
CA ASN A 224 -3.21 9.95 -9.07
C ASN A 224 -2.12 9.77 -10.14
N LEU A 225 -2.14 8.65 -10.88
CA LEU A 225 -1.60 8.54 -12.23
C LEU A 225 -2.29 9.52 -13.20
N GLN A 226 -3.12 10.44 -12.69
CA GLN A 226 -3.62 11.70 -13.25
C GLN A 226 -2.62 12.59 -14.00
N GLY A 227 -1.35 12.20 -14.13
CA GLY A 227 -0.43 12.79 -15.09
C GLY A 227 -0.14 11.94 -16.31
N TYR A 228 -0.70 10.72 -16.45
CA TYR A 228 -0.64 9.92 -17.67
C TYR A 228 -2.02 9.83 -18.32
N SER A 229 -2.09 10.07 -19.62
CA SER A 229 -3.33 9.94 -20.38
C SER A 229 -3.08 9.36 -21.77
N TRP A 230 -4.12 8.72 -22.29
CA TRP A 230 -4.09 8.07 -23.60
C TRP A 230 -4.34 9.12 -24.70
N HIS A 231 -3.28 9.50 -25.40
CA HIS A 231 -3.34 10.48 -26.48
C HIS A 231 -2.92 9.88 -27.82
N THR A 232 -3.62 10.25 -28.89
CA THR A 232 -3.19 10.10 -30.27
C THR A 232 -2.05 11.08 -30.60
N GLU A 233 -1.37 10.87 -31.72
CA GLU A 233 -0.37 11.83 -32.22
C GLU A 233 -0.97 13.22 -32.45
N GLU A 234 -2.20 13.27 -32.96
CA GLU A 234 -2.94 14.51 -33.20
C GLU A 234 -3.34 15.20 -31.89
N GLU A 235 -3.80 14.44 -30.89
CA GLU A 235 -4.11 14.99 -29.57
C GLU A 235 -2.83 15.54 -28.88
N MET A 236 -1.68 14.87 -29.00
CA MET A 236 -0.40 15.37 -28.49
C MET A 236 0.05 16.66 -29.21
N LYS A 237 -0.15 16.75 -30.53
CA LYS A 237 0.06 17.99 -31.30
C LYS A 237 -0.84 19.11 -30.80
N GLY A 238 -2.10 18.80 -30.50
CA GLY A 238 -3.08 19.73 -29.91
C GLY A 238 -2.67 20.26 -28.52
N LEU A 239 -1.87 19.50 -27.76
CA LEU A 239 -1.28 19.92 -26.49
C LEU A 239 0.00 20.77 -26.64
N GLY A 240 0.42 21.09 -27.87
CA GLY A 240 1.60 21.92 -28.13
C GLY A 240 2.94 21.19 -27.95
N TRP A 241 2.96 19.86 -27.99
CA TRP A 241 4.21 19.10 -27.91
C TRP A 241 5.04 19.26 -29.17
N ALA A 242 6.36 19.42 -29.01
CA ALA A 242 7.29 19.42 -30.14
C ALA A 242 7.26 18.06 -30.86
N GLU A 243 7.37 18.06 -32.20
CA GLU A 243 7.27 16.84 -33.02
C GLU A 243 8.30 15.77 -32.63
N THR A 244 9.52 16.18 -32.27
CA THR A 244 10.57 15.28 -31.75
C THR A 244 10.20 14.60 -30.42
N LYS A 245 9.45 15.30 -29.54
CA LYS A 245 8.93 14.73 -28.29
C LYS A 245 7.84 13.70 -28.58
N ILE A 246 6.98 13.99 -29.56
CA ILE A 246 5.90 13.09 -30.00
C ILE A 246 6.49 11.81 -30.60
N GLU A 247 7.43 11.92 -31.55
CA GLU A 247 8.12 10.77 -32.14
C GLU A 247 8.83 9.91 -31.10
N GLY A 248 9.50 10.55 -30.13
CA GLY A 248 10.14 9.89 -29.00
C GLY A 248 9.13 9.10 -28.15
N ALA A 249 8.01 9.72 -27.81
CA ALA A 249 6.93 9.09 -27.04
C ALA A 249 6.30 7.92 -27.80
N VAL A 250 5.95 8.08 -29.07
CA VAL A 250 5.39 7.03 -29.94
C VAL A 250 6.34 5.84 -30.03
N LYS A 251 7.63 6.09 -30.29
CA LYS A 251 8.64 5.03 -30.38
C LYS A 251 8.81 4.30 -29.05
N TYR A 252 8.81 5.03 -27.94
CA TYR A 252 8.89 4.45 -26.60
C TYR A 252 7.67 3.57 -26.27
N CYS A 253 6.47 4.12 -26.45
CA CYS A 253 5.21 3.42 -26.17
C CYS A 253 5.05 2.18 -27.06
N THR A 254 5.36 2.28 -28.35
CA THR A 254 5.34 1.13 -29.28
C THR A 254 6.31 0.04 -28.84
N LYS A 255 7.55 0.40 -28.49
CA LYS A 255 8.57 -0.55 -27.99
C LYS A 255 8.15 -1.24 -26.70
N ARG A 256 7.39 -0.56 -25.84
CA ARG A 256 6.92 -1.07 -24.54
C ARG A 256 5.51 -1.66 -24.58
N LYS A 257 4.87 -1.75 -25.76
CA LYS A 257 3.47 -2.15 -25.94
C LYS A 257 2.47 -1.33 -25.09
N MET A 258 2.76 -0.05 -24.85
CA MET A 258 1.91 0.90 -24.12
C MET A 258 0.98 1.66 -25.08
N THR A 259 0.20 0.90 -25.86
CA THR A 259 -0.66 1.39 -26.93
C THR A 259 -2.06 0.81 -26.82
N LYS A 260 -3.11 1.57 -27.14
CA LYS A 260 -4.50 1.09 -27.17
C LYS A 260 -5.22 1.63 -28.41
N LYS A 261 -6.06 0.81 -29.04
CA LYS A 261 -6.94 1.27 -30.13
C LYS A 261 -7.97 2.28 -29.59
N CYS A 262 -8.21 3.35 -30.32
CA CYS A 262 -9.23 4.33 -29.97
C CYS A 262 -10.62 3.70 -30.09
N ILE A 263 -11.51 4.00 -29.13
CA ILE A 263 -12.87 3.45 -29.10
C ILE A 263 -13.75 4.06 -30.21
N TYR A 264 -13.40 5.26 -30.67
CA TYR A 264 -14.18 6.02 -31.65
C TYR A 264 -13.63 5.90 -33.08
N ASP A 265 -12.40 5.44 -33.24
CA ASP A 265 -11.74 5.31 -34.53
C ASP A 265 -10.80 4.10 -34.51
N ASP A 266 -11.19 3.05 -35.24
CA ASP A 266 -10.46 1.78 -35.33
C ASP A 266 -9.05 1.94 -35.90
N LYS A 267 -8.77 3.06 -36.61
CA LYS A 267 -7.45 3.35 -37.19
C LYS A 267 -6.56 4.16 -36.25
N ALA A 268 -7.13 4.82 -35.26
CA ALA A 268 -6.37 5.66 -34.34
C ALA A 268 -5.76 4.84 -33.20
N ILE A 269 -4.46 4.99 -32.98
CA ILE A 269 -3.73 4.39 -31.86
C ILE A 269 -3.49 5.48 -30.81
N LYS A 270 -3.90 5.21 -29.58
CA LYS A 270 -3.58 6.04 -28.42
C LYS A 270 -2.35 5.50 -27.71
N TYR A 271 -1.49 6.40 -27.28
CA TYR A 271 -0.26 6.15 -26.55
C TYR A 271 -0.40 6.65 -25.12
N LEU A 272 0.05 5.87 -24.14
CA LEU A 272 0.02 6.30 -22.74
C LEU A 272 1.19 7.25 -22.47
N VAL A 273 0.90 8.54 -22.38
CA VAL A 273 1.92 9.59 -22.29
C VAL A 273 1.73 10.45 -21.05
N GLN A 274 2.82 10.97 -20.50
CA GLN A 274 2.79 11.85 -19.33
C GLN A 274 2.44 13.28 -19.75
N VAL A 275 1.27 13.78 -19.34
CA VAL A 275 0.70 15.08 -19.67
C VAL A 275 0.86 16.13 -18.57
N ARG A 276 1.19 15.72 -17.34
CA ARG A 276 1.52 16.63 -16.24
C ARG A 276 2.89 16.33 -15.67
N ASP A 277 3.68 17.36 -15.42
CA ASP A 277 5.02 17.25 -14.83
C ASP A 277 4.96 17.00 -13.31
N ASP A 278 3.82 17.26 -12.67
CA ASP A 278 3.58 17.07 -11.23
C ASP A 278 3.36 15.60 -10.82
N VAL A 279 3.76 14.63 -11.64
CA VAL A 279 3.72 13.23 -11.23
C VAL A 279 4.87 12.99 -10.27
N GLU A 280 4.63 13.19 -8.98
CA GLU A 280 5.44 12.58 -7.91
C GLU A 280 5.72 11.13 -8.33
N ALA A 281 7.01 10.76 -8.34
CA ALA A 281 7.47 9.47 -8.83
C ALA A 281 6.68 8.34 -8.15
N GLY A 282 5.68 7.82 -8.84
CA GLY A 282 4.78 6.81 -8.31
C GLY A 282 5.53 5.57 -7.82
N ASP A 283 6.67 5.30 -8.45
CA ASP A 283 7.61 4.24 -8.10
C ASP A 283 8.23 4.43 -6.70
N GLU A 284 8.51 5.66 -6.26
CA GLU A 284 9.08 5.91 -4.92
C GLU A 284 8.04 5.66 -3.82
N LYS A 285 6.80 6.09 -4.06
CA LYS A 285 5.70 5.86 -3.13
C LYS A 285 5.31 4.37 -3.06
N MET A 286 5.36 3.67 -4.19
CA MET A 286 5.21 2.21 -4.26
C MET A 286 6.33 1.50 -3.48
N LYS A 287 7.59 1.89 -3.67
CA LYS A 287 8.73 1.32 -2.93
C LYS A 287 8.63 1.55 -1.42
N LEU A 288 8.21 2.74 -0.99
CA LEU A 288 7.99 3.03 0.44
C LEU A 288 6.89 2.14 1.02
N LEU A 289 5.81 1.94 0.28
CA LEU A 289 4.71 1.07 0.70
C LEU A 289 5.10 -0.42 0.71
N GLU A 290 5.84 -0.88 -0.29
CA GLU A 290 6.43 -2.24 -0.32
C GLU A 290 7.36 -2.47 0.89
N GLN A 291 8.18 -1.48 1.22
CA GLN A 291 9.08 -1.53 2.38
C GLN A 291 8.29 -1.56 3.69
N GLU A 292 7.28 -0.71 3.85
CA GLU A 292 6.41 -0.69 5.04
C GLU A 292 5.66 -2.03 5.22
N MET A 293 5.19 -2.62 4.12
CA MET A 293 4.55 -3.94 4.14
C MET A 293 5.51 -5.08 4.51
N LYS A 294 6.77 -4.97 4.07
CA LYS A 294 7.82 -5.91 4.43
C LYS A 294 8.17 -5.79 5.92
N ASP A 295 8.23 -4.57 6.45
CA ASP A 295 8.48 -4.30 7.86
C ASP A 295 7.35 -4.84 8.75
N TRP A 296 6.12 -4.90 8.24
CA TRP A 296 4.98 -5.53 8.91
C TRP A 296 4.94 -7.07 8.80
N GLY A 297 5.90 -7.67 8.10
CA GLY A 297 5.97 -9.13 7.92
C GLY A 297 4.82 -9.71 7.10
N ILE A 298 4.21 -8.88 6.26
CA ILE A 298 3.09 -9.26 5.38
C ILE A 298 3.62 -9.68 4.01
N TYR A 299 4.75 -9.09 3.61
CA TYR A 299 5.40 -9.35 2.34
C TYR A 299 6.51 -10.40 2.52
N ASP A 300 6.14 -11.68 2.50
CA ASP A 300 7.12 -12.76 2.31
C ASP A 300 7.28 -13.05 0.81
N THR A 301 8.49 -13.45 0.43
CA THR A 301 9.13 -13.30 -0.90
C THR A 301 8.43 -13.88 -2.14
N ASP A 302 7.25 -14.51 -2.01
CA ASP A 302 6.47 -15.07 -3.13
C ASP A 302 5.24 -14.23 -3.55
N PHE A 303 4.96 -13.12 -2.86
CA PHE A 303 3.81 -12.27 -3.16
C PHE A 303 4.15 -11.24 -4.26
N SER A 304 3.38 -11.23 -5.36
CA SER A 304 3.48 -10.17 -6.39
C SER A 304 2.27 -9.24 -6.29
N LEU A 305 2.53 -7.95 -6.17
CA LEU A 305 1.52 -6.88 -6.20
C LEU A 305 0.57 -6.96 -7.41
N GLY A 306 0.97 -7.60 -8.51
CA GLY A 306 0.10 -7.85 -9.66
C GLY A 306 -1.19 -8.60 -9.31
N ASP A 307 -1.10 -9.61 -8.44
CA ASP A 307 -2.23 -10.47 -8.05
C ASP A 307 -3.23 -9.74 -7.13
N VAL A 308 -2.83 -8.61 -6.54
CA VAL A 308 -3.71 -7.75 -5.73
C VAL A 308 -4.53 -6.79 -6.57
N LEU A 309 -4.04 -6.48 -7.77
CA LEU A 309 -4.56 -5.38 -8.57
C LEU A 309 -5.51 -5.82 -9.69
N GLU A 310 -5.47 -7.09 -10.10
CA GLU A 310 -6.27 -7.62 -11.22
C GLU A 310 -7.71 -8.04 -10.86
N ASP A 311 -8.02 -8.33 -9.59
CA ASP A 311 -9.27 -9.01 -9.21
C ASP A 311 -10.53 -8.12 -9.06
N GLU A 312 -10.43 -6.78 -9.00
CA GLU A 312 -11.59 -5.93 -8.60
C GLU A 312 -12.34 -5.22 -9.76
N ASP A 313 -11.79 -5.17 -10.97
CA ASP A 313 -12.40 -4.40 -12.07
C ASP A 313 -13.39 -5.21 -12.95
N SER A 314 -13.64 -6.50 -12.65
CA SER A 314 -14.54 -7.35 -13.47
C SER A 314 -16.02 -7.36 -13.04
N ASP A 315 -16.38 -6.84 -11.86
CA ASP A 315 -17.75 -6.95 -11.32
C ASP A 315 -18.61 -5.69 -11.59
N THR A 316 -18.67 -5.26 -12.85
CA THR A 316 -19.80 -4.43 -13.33
C THR A 316 -20.95 -5.33 -13.79
N SER A 317 -21.50 -6.12 -12.87
CA SER A 317 -22.76 -6.82 -13.08
C SER A 317 -23.90 -5.80 -13.18
N THR A 318 -24.30 -5.52 -14.42
CA THR A 318 -25.51 -4.76 -14.76
C THR A 318 -26.74 -5.58 -14.32
N PRO A 319 -27.73 -5.00 -13.63
CA PRO A 319 -28.92 -5.74 -13.25
C PRO A 319 -29.75 -6.06 -14.51
N HIS A 320 -29.98 -7.34 -14.77
CA HIS A 320 -30.91 -7.80 -15.80
C HIS A 320 -32.34 -7.41 -15.43
N GLY A 321 -32.85 -6.38 -16.12
CA GLY A 321 -34.28 -6.08 -16.22
C GLY A 321 -34.78 -6.45 -17.62
N ASP A 322 -35.74 -7.38 -17.67
CA ASP A 322 -36.50 -7.77 -18.86
C ASP A 322 -37.13 -6.57 -19.56
N GLN A 323 -36.72 -6.24 -20.79
CA GLN A 323 -37.61 -5.69 -21.83
C GLN A 323 -37.11 -6.07 -23.24
N LYS A 324 -37.97 -6.76 -23.99
CA LYS A 324 -37.83 -7.08 -25.42
C LYS A 324 -37.79 -5.81 -26.27
N GLY A 325 -36.71 -5.65 -27.04
CA GLY A 325 -36.64 -4.77 -28.20
C GLY A 325 -35.39 -5.11 -29.04
N PRO A 326 -35.44 -5.11 -30.38
CA PRO A 326 -34.31 -5.51 -31.20
C PRO A 326 -33.28 -4.37 -31.26
N LYS A 327 -32.38 -4.31 -30.29
CA LYS A 327 -31.17 -3.48 -30.36
C LYS A 327 -30.06 -4.32 -30.98
N LYS A 328 -29.43 -3.76 -32.01
CA LYS A 328 -28.29 -4.32 -32.74
C LYS A 328 -27.22 -4.77 -31.74
N LYS A 329 -26.83 -6.05 -31.84
CA LYS A 329 -25.72 -6.63 -31.08
C LYS A 329 -24.48 -5.77 -31.30
N ILE A 330 -23.97 -5.21 -30.21
CA ILE A 330 -22.58 -4.76 -30.12
C ILE A 330 -21.75 -6.05 -30.18
N CYS A 331 -20.84 -6.12 -31.16
CA CYS A 331 -19.88 -7.21 -31.25
C CYS A 331 -19.06 -7.29 -29.96
N GLU A 332 -18.83 -8.54 -29.54
CA GLU A 332 -17.78 -8.91 -28.58
C GLU A 332 -16.50 -8.11 -28.85
N PHE A 333 -15.77 -7.83 -27.77
CA PHE A 333 -14.43 -7.26 -27.82
C PHE A 333 -13.64 -7.89 -28.98
N PRO A 334 -12.94 -7.07 -29.80
CA PRO A 334 -12.14 -7.61 -30.88
C PRO A 334 -11.17 -8.63 -30.31
N ILE A 335 -11.24 -9.85 -30.84
CA ILE A 335 -10.27 -10.91 -30.60
C ILE A 335 -8.89 -10.28 -30.79
N VAL A 336 -8.08 -10.30 -29.73
CA VAL A 336 -6.68 -9.90 -29.80
C VAL A 336 -6.02 -10.88 -30.75
N GLU A 337 -5.88 -10.50 -32.02
CA GLU A 337 -5.12 -11.28 -33.00
C GLU A 337 -3.65 -11.24 -32.61
N GLY A 338 -3.20 -12.39 -32.10
CA GLY A 338 -1.88 -12.66 -31.57
C GLY A 338 -2.05 -13.67 -30.44
N ASP A 339 -1.73 -14.94 -30.72
CA ASP A 339 -1.96 -16.11 -29.85
C ASP A 339 -1.22 -16.09 -28.49
N GLU A 340 -0.68 -14.95 -28.07
CA GLU A 340 -0.03 -14.84 -26.77
C GLU A 340 -1.06 -14.38 -25.73
N SER A 341 -1.57 -15.36 -24.97
CA SER A 341 -2.35 -15.08 -23.76
C SER A 341 -1.62 -14.06 -22.87
N ILE A 342 -2.37 -13.23 -22.13
CA ILE A 342 -1.81 -12.35 -21.08
C ILE A 342 -0.88 -13.16 -20.15
N THR A 343 -1.22 -14.43 -19.90
CA THR A 343 -0.39 -15.36 -19.12
C THR A 343 0.96 -15.63 -19.78
N GLU A 344 1.02 -15.77 -21.10
CA GLU A 344 2.28 -15.91 -21.85
C GLU A 344 3.08 -14.62 -21.86
N TYR A 345 2.42 -13.46 -21.98
CA TYR A 345 3.11 -12.16 -21.88
C TYR A 345 3.77 -11.96 -20.50
N ILE A 346 3.04 -12.28 -19.43
CA ILE A 346 3.57 -12.27 -18.05
C ILE A 346 4.71 -13.28 -17.92
N GLY A 347 4.57 -14.48 -18.52
CA GLY A 347 5.61 -15.49 -18.56
C GLY A 347 6.89 -15.01 -19.26
N GLN A 348 6.77 -14.38 -20.42
CA GLN A 348 7.88 -13.79 -21.17
C GLN A 348 8.54 -12.65 -20.40
N TYR A 349 7.75 -11.80 -19.75
CA TYR A 349 8.26 -10.71 -18.91
C TYR A 349 9.05 -11.26 -17.71
N LYS A 350 8.52 -12.25 -16.98
CA LYS A 350 9.21 -12.95 -15.88
C LYS A 350 10.52 -13.58 -16.37
N LYS A 351 10.50 -14.27 -17.51
CA LYS A 351 11.70 -14.87 -18.13
C LYS A 351 12.74 -13.82 -18.50
N SER A 352 12.33 -12.66 -19.02
CA SER A 352 13.21 -11.54 -19.35
C SER A 352 13.85 -10.93 -18.11
N CYS A 353 13.08 -10.73 -17.04
CA CYS A 353 13.59 -10.24 -15.75
C CYS A 353 14.61 -11.21 -15.12
N LEU A 354 14.32 -12.52 -15.13
CA LEU A 354 15.24 -13.55 -14.64
C LEU A 354 16.53 -13.61 -15.48
N SER A 355 16.40 -13.52 -16.81
CA SER A 355 17.56 -13.47 -17.72
C SER A 355 18.41 -12.23 -17.47
N LYS A 356 17.79 -11.07 -17.24
CA LYS A 356 18.51 -9.83 -16.91
C LYS A 356 19.21 -9.93 -15.56
N LYS A 357 18.57 -10.52 -14.55
CA LYS A 357 19.18 -10.79 -13.24
C LYS A 357 20.39 -11.73 -13.35
N ALA A 358 20.28 -12.80 -14.13
CA ALA A 358 21.39 -13.72 -14.39
C ALA A 358 22.55 -13.03 -15.13
N LEU A 359 22.25 -12.18 -16.12
CA LEU A 359 23.26 -11.41 -16.84
C LEU A 359 24.00 -10.41 -15.94
N LEU A 360 23.27 -9.70 -15.07
CA LEU A 360 23.86 -8.78 -14.09
C LEU A 360 24.75 -9.54 -13.10
N LYS A 361 24.30 -10.70 -12.61
CA LYS A 361 25.10 -11.56 -11.74
C LYS A 361 26.39 -12.01 -12.42
N SER A 362 26.32 -12.49 -13.67
CA SER A 362 27.50 -12.90 -14.43
C SER A 362 28.45 -11.73 -14.72
N THR A 363 27.90 -10.55 -15.03
CA THR A 363 28.70 -9.33 -15.24
C THR A 363 29.41 -8.91 -13.96
N ARG A 364 28.72 -9.02 -12.82
CA ARG A 364 29.30 -8.77 -11.49
C ARG A 364 30.44 -9.73 -11.19
N GLU A 365 30.22 -11.05 -11.31
CA GLU A 365 31.26 -12.06 -11.07
C GLU A 365 32.49 -11.87 -11.97
N ARG A 366 32.30 -11.39 -13.21
CA ARG A 366 33.39 -11.04 -14.11
C ARG A 366 34.15 -9.80 -13.64
N LEU A 367 33.44 -8.72 -13.30
CA LEU A 367 34.07 -7.48 -12.82
C LEU A 367 34.83 -7.67 -11.49
N GLU A 368 34.31 -8.55 -10.62
CA GLU A 368 34.96 -8.95 -9.38
C GLU A 368 36.25 -9.75 -9.66
N ARG A 369 36.21 -10.69 -10.62
CA ARG A 369 37.40 -11.44 -11.05
C ARG A 369 38.48 -10.55 -11.68
N ASP A 370 38.06 -9.53 -12.43
CA ASP A 370 38.96 -8.60 -13.12
C ASP A 370 39.46 -7.45 -12.22
N ASN A 371 39.05 -7.43 -10.94
CA ASN A 371 39.43 -6.42 -9.95
C ASN A 371 39.22 -4.96 -10.43
N SER A 372 38.14 -4.75 -11.21
CA SER A 372 37.85 -3.45 -11.82
C SER A 372 37.34 -2.45 -10.78
N LYS A 373 37.94 -1.25 -10.74
CA LYS A 373 37.51 -0.16 -9.84
C LYS A 373 36.08 0.30 -10.23
N GLY A 374 35.19 0.42 -9.24
CA GLY A 374 33.81 0.91 -9.44
C GLY A 374 32.71 -0.17 -9.46
N HIS A 375 33.03 -1.45 -9.26
CA HIS A 375 32.03 -2.53 -9.18
C HIS A 375 31.08 -2.39 -7.98
N GLU A 376 31.48 -1.67 -6.94
CA GLU A 376 30.65 -1.40 -5.75
C GLU A 376 29.37 -0.61 -6.06
N ILE A 377 29.38 0.21 -7.11
CA ILE A 377 28.19 1.01 -7.52
C ILE A 377 27.09 0.10 -8.09
N LEU A 378 27.44 -1.04 -8.67
CA LEU A 378 26.48 -2.04 -9.16
C LEU A 378 25.91 -2.92 -8.04
N CYS A 379 26.40 -2.81 -6.81
CA CYS A 379 25.90 -3.55 -5.65
C CYS A 379 24.74 -2.85 -4.92
N LEU A 380 24.38 -1.62 -5.30
CA LEU A 380 23.35 -0.80 -4.64
C LEU A 380 22.02 -0.71 -5.42
N ALA A 381 21.87 -1.44 -6.52
CA ALA A 381 20.66 -1.51 -7.35
C ALA A 381 20.13 -2.95 -7.42
#